data_AF-A0A929DE57-F1
#
_entry.id   AF-A0A929DE57-F1
#
_cell.length_a   1.000
_cell.length_b   1.000
_cell.length_c   1.000
_cell.angle_alpha   90.00
_cell.angle_beta   90.00
_cell.angle_gamma   90.00
#
_symmetry.space_group_name_H-M   'P 1'
#
loop_
_entity.id
_entity.type
_entity.pdbx_description
1 polymer ?
#
loop_
_entity_poly.entity_id
_entity_poly.type
_entity_poly.pdbx_seq_one_letter_code
_entity_poly.pdbx_strand_id
1 'polypeptide(L)'
;MISFFKRFFLRRKKLTGDNGNFRIQFKELEDSEPFIKHPDADVHKLMILATKIKRKDGYSKAITLLKDIAETYLREGNTALVSCLNKLIPYMRREPSISYKDIKDYLATIIDKVPANEPYFLNLHITMADHINSFDTGEAIQYLSGVINMDALTHHQYNILIKLADLNIVNQNNEQARKLLDIARNYIEPCTDRFEHIKRERKWFRTSASLAYNEKSDTCNTDYLYCLFIEFLLDMARVVNPMHIEDFHKRKDLYFKKERGFADSERFHSSIRQLNIEDKKESILKQLYGFAFEELPLILGITKTELYFRSGDKESLIEIRAKKVFYRRPFRELLNIQDWVHEFVRSLVPVTT
;
A
#
# COMPACT_ATOMS: atom_id res chain seq x y z
N MET A 1 -33.01 0.08 24.99
CA MET A 1 -33.26 -1.33 24.64
C MET A 1 -31.93 -2.00 24.33
N ILE A 2 -31.41 -2.69 25.34
CA ILE A 2 -30.11 -3.35 25.38
C ILE A 2 -30.33 -4.80 24.97
N SER A 3 -29.79 -5.25 23.83
CA SER A 3 -29.45 -6.66 23.55
C SER A 3 -29.16 -6.87 22.06
N PHE A 4 -27.89 -6.74 21.67
CA PHE A 4 -27.38 -7.41 20.44
C PHE A 4 -25.93 -7.90 20.57
N PHE A 5 -25.20 -7.43 21.59
CA PHE A 5 -23.79 -7.79 21.81
C PHE A 5 -23.51 -9.13 22.51
N LYS A 6 -24.53 -9.95 22.83
CA LYS A 6 -24.35 -11.21 23.57
C LYS A 6 -24.40 -12.51 22.75
N ARG A 7 -24.41 -12.46 21.40
CA ARG A 7 -24.50 -13.68 20.56
C ARG A 7 -23.22 -14.11 19.84
N PHE A 8 -22.08 -13.45 20.05
CA PHE A 8 -20.81 -13.86 19.40
C PHE A 8 -19.84 -14.66 20.26
N PHE A 9 -20.18 -14.94 21.53
CA PHE A 9 -19.38 -15.82 22.39
C PHE A 9 -20.19 -17.06 22.79
N LEU A 10 -19.55 -18.23 22.62
CA LEU A 10 -19.98 -19.59 23.02
C LEU A 10 -20.83 -20.38 21.99
N ARG A 11 -20.13 -21.07 21.07
CA ARG A 11 -20.15 -22.54 20.94
C ARG A 11 -19.40 -22.97 19.68
N ARG A 12 -18.18 -23.49 19.84
CA ARG A 12 -17.78 -24.73 19.17
C ARG A 12 -16.90 -25.55 20.11
N LYS A 13 -17.43 -26.73 20.42
CA LYS A 13 -16.84 -27.82 21.20
C LYS A 13 -15.49 -28.24 20.60
N LYS A 14 -14.58 -28.64 21.50
CA LYS A 14 -13.47 -29.56 21.23
C LYS A 14 -13.95 -30.71 20.33
N LEU A 15 -13.36 -30.80 19.14
CA LEU A 15 -13.20 -32.05 18.40
C LEU A 15 -11.70 -32.29 18.35
N THR A 16 -11.28 -33.22 19.20
CA THR A 16 -10.01 -33.93 19.16
C THR A 16 -10.06 -34.95 18.01
N GLY A 17 -8.99 -35.03 17.21
CA GLY A 17 -8.84 -35.89 16.03
C GLY A 17 -9.36 -35.17 14.78
N ASP A 18 -8.56 -34.82 13.78
CA ASP A 18 -7.43 -35.53 13.21
C ASP A 18 -6.42 -34.46 12.73
N ASN A 19 -5.20 -34.49 13.28
CA ASN A 19 -4.12 -33.59 12.87
C ASN A 19 -3.57 -34.05 11.51
N GLY A 20 -4.37 -33.86 10.47
CA GLY A 20 -3.95 -33.91 9.09
C GLY A 20 -2.96 -32.78 8.82
N ASN A 21 -1.67 -33.11 8.97
CA ASN A 21 -0.50 -32.31 8.62
C ASN A 21 -0.70 -31.46 7.34
N PHE A 22 -1.10 -30.19 7.47
CA PHE A 22 -0.62 -29.13 6.59
C PHE A 22 0.78 -28.69 7.06
N ARG A 23 1.67 -29.68 7.15
CA ARG A 23 3.11 -29.45 7.07
C ARG A 23 3.31 -29.11 5.60
N ILE A 24 3.21 -27.82 5.26
CA ILE A 24 3.69 -27.35 3.95
C ILE A 24 5.08 -27.94 3.84
N GLN A 25 5.27 -28.86 2.89
CA GLN A 25 6.51 -29.59 2.66
C GLN A 25 7.56 -28.56 2.22
N PHE A 26 8.16 -27.88 3.20
CA PHE A 26 9.34 -27.04 3.05
C PHE A 26 10.62 -27.85 3.29
N LYS A 27 10.49 -29.17 3.50
CA LYS A 27 11.61 -30.06 3.83
C LYS A 27 12.49 -30.41 2.62
N GLU A 28 12.15 -29.92 1.41
CA GLU A 28 12.93 -30.14 0.19
C GLU A 28 13.69 -28.90 -0.29
N LEU A 29 13.63 -27.78 0.44
CA LEU A 29 14.33 -26.53 0.07
C LEU A 29 15.70 -26.37 0.76
N GLU A 30 16.14 -27.35 1.55
CA GLU A 30 17.43 -27.26 2.26
C GLU A 30 18.62 -27.79 1.45
N ASP A 31 18.42 -28.54 0.35
CA ASP A 31 19.51 -29.22 -0.39
C ASP A 31 19.47 -29.06 -1.94
N SER A 32 19.06 -27.90 -2.49
CA SER A 32 19.20 -27.67 -3.94
C SER A 32 19.69 -26.27 -4.33
N GLU A 33 20.99 -26.14 -4.57
CA GLU A 33 21.44 -25.35 -5.72
C GLU A 33 21.00 -26.14 -6.97
N PRO A 34 20.20 -25.60 -7.93
CA PRO A 34 20.29 -24.26 -8.49
C PRO A 34 18.92 -23.60 -8.77
N PHE A 35 18.08 -23.33 -7.75
CA PHE A 35 16.82 -22.60 -7.99
C PHE A 35 17.01 -21.08 -8.21
N ILE A 36 18.19 -20.55 -7.91
CA ILE A 36 18.51 -19.11 -7.90
C ILE A 36 18.78 -18.55 -9.32
N LYS A 37 18.93 -19.41 -10.33
CA LYS A 37 19.32 -19.01 -11.69
C LYS A 37 18.16 -18.92 -12.70
N HIS A 38 16.90 -19.04 -12.26
CA HIS A 38 15.77 -19.00 -13.18
C HIS A 38 15.05 -17.64 -13.16
N PRO A 39 14.93 -16.94 -14.32
CA PRO A 39 14.18 -15.69 -14.49
C PRO A 39 12.76 -15.73 -13.92
N ASP A 40 12.15 -16.92 -13.99
CA ASP A 40 10.74 -17.17 -13.69
C ASP A 40 10.49 -17.63 -12.25
N ALA A 41 11.53 -17.62 -11.40
CA ALA A 41 11.36 -17.95 -10.00
C ALA A 41 10.39 -16.95 -9.34
N ASP A 42 9.45 -17.47 -8.56
CA ASP A 42 8.46 -16.65 -7.86
C ASP A 42 9.16 -15.65 -6.92
N VAL A 43 9.18 -14.39 -7.36
CA VAL A 43 9.82 -13.26 -6.67
C VAL A 43 9.39 -13.21 -5.21
N HIS A 44 8.12 -13.48 -4.91
CA HIS A 44 7.62 -13.46 -3.54
C HIS A 44 8.29 -14.53 -2.68
N LYS A 45 8.45 -15.75 -3.21
CA LYS A 45 9.16 -16.84 -2.50
C LYS A 45 10.63 -16.51 -2.29
N LEU A 46 11.30 -15.94 -3.30
CA LEU A 46 12.69 -15.49 -3.18
C LEU A 46 12.85 -14.39 -2.12
N MET A 47 11.91 -13.44 -2.09
CA MET A 47 11.90 -12.42 -1.04
C MET A 47 11.66 -13.04 0.34
N ILE A 48 10.77 -14.04 0.49
CA ILE A 48 10.58 -14.75 1.76
C ILE A 48 11.87 -15.47 2.18
N LEU A 49 12.54 -16.15 1.25
CA LEU A 49 13.80 -16.84 1.50
C LEU A 49 14.87 -15.88 2.03
N ALA A 50 15.05 -14.72 1.40
CA ALA A 50 15.97 -13.69 1.89
C ALA A 50 15.62 -13.21 3.31
N THR A 51 14.34 -13.13 3.69
CA THR A 51 13.95 -12.84 5.08
C THR A 51 14.36 -13.96 6.04
N LYS A 52 14.19 -15.22 5.64
CA LYS A 52 14.55 -16.39 6.46
C LYS A 52 16.07 -16.44 6.68
N ILE A 53 16.86 -16.29 5.61
CA ILE A 53 18.32 -16.23 5.70
C ILE A 53 18.75 -15.08 6.59
N LYS A 54 18.20 -13.87 6.42
CA LYS A 54 18.50 -12.76 7.33
C LYS A 54 18.30 -13.12 8.81
N ARG A 55 17.20 -13.80 9.14
CA ARG A 55 16.88 -14.18 10.53
C ARG A 55 17.81 -15.27 11.07
N LYS A 56 18.28 -16.19 10.22
CA LYS A 56 19.12 -17.33 10.61
C LYS A 56 20.61 -17.00 10.59
N ASP A 57 21.06 -16.31 9.55
CA ASP A 57 22.45 -16.16 9.17
C ASP A 57 22.93 -14.69 9.11
N GLY A 58 22.04 -13.72 9.35
CA GLY A 58 22.37 -12.29 9.38
C GLY A 58 22.21 -11.56 8.03
N TYR A 59 22.41 -10.23 8.06
CA TYR A 59 22.21 -9.36 6.89
C TYR A 59 23.19 -9.67 5.76
N SER A 60 24.49 -9.80 6.06
CA SER A 60 25.53 -10.11 5.08
C SER A 60 25.17 -11.26 4.12
N LYS A 61 24.78 -12.45 4.61
CA LYS A 61 24.41 -13.59 3.73
C LYS A 61 23.15 -13.31 2.91
N ALA A 62 22.16 -12.62 3.48
CA ALA A 62 20.95 -12.25 2.77
C ALA A 62 21.21 -11.22 1.68
N ILE A 63 22.17 -10.31 1.89
CA ILE A 63 22.62 -9.31 0.91
C ILE A 63 23.28 -10.00 -0.27
N THR A 64 24.18 -10.97 -0.03
CA THR A 64 24.83 -11.75 -1.11
C THR A 64 23.78 -12.40 -2.02
N LEU A 65 22.84 -13.16 -1.44
CA LEU A 65 21.75 -13.77 -2.22
C LEU A 65 20.97 -12.74 -3.03
N LEU A 66 20.59 -11.61 -2.42
CA LEU A 66 19.80 -10.59 -3.09
C LEU A 66 20.58 -9.87 -4.20
N LYS A 67 21.91 -9.72 -4.06
CA LYS A 67 22.77 -9.21 -5.14
C LYS A 67 22.81 -10.17 -6.32
N ASP A 68 23.00 -11.47 -6.07
CA ASP A 68 23.01 -12.49 -7.13
C ASP A 68 21.69 -12.53 -7.91
N ILE A 69 20.56 -12.42 -7.19
CA ILE A 69 19.23 -12.33 -7.80
C ILE A 69 19.08 -11.02 -8.60
N ALA A 70 19.54 -9.89 -8.06
CA ALA A 70 19.47 -8.60 -8.75
C ALA A 70 20.29 -8.59 -10.05
N GLU A 71 21.48 -9.19 -10.07
CA GLU A 71 22.30 -9.33 -11.26
C GLU A 71 21.63 -10.20 -12.33
N THR A 72 20.94 -11.26 -11.92
CA THR A 72 20.16 -12.12 -12.82
C THR A 72 19.02 -11.34 -13.45
N TYR A 73 18.20 -10.66 -12.64
CA TYR A 73 17.11 -9.84 -13.14
C TYR A 73 17.55 -8.66 -14.00
N LEU A 74 18.70 -8.05 -13.68
CA LEU A 74 19.27 -6.98 -14.50
C LEU A 74 19.64 -7.48 -15.89
N ARG A 75 20.32 -8.63 -15.97
CA ARG A 75 20.73 -9.24 -17.25
C ARG A 75 19.54 -9.59 -18.14
N GLU A 76 18.44 -10.00 -17.52
CA GLU A 76 17.23 -10.45 -18.21
C GLU A 76 16.23 -9.31 -18.47
N GLY A 77 16.51 -8.09 -18.01
CA GLY A 77 15.56 -6.97 -18.09
C GLY A 77 14.27 -7.23 -17.28
N ASN A 78 14.35 -8.04 -16.23
CA ASN A 78 13.18 -8.47 -15.46
C ASN A 78 12.71 -7.37 -14.49
N THR A 79 11.44 -7.01 -14.60
CA THR A 79 10.79 -6.02 -13.71
C THR A 79 10.85 -6.42 -12.23
N ALA A 80 11.01 -7.70 -11.89
CA ALA A 80 11.26 -8.14 -10.52
C ALA A 80 12.47 -7.46 -9.83
N LEU A 81 13.40 -6.90 -10.61
CA LEU A 81 14.56 -6.14 -10.14
C LEU A 81 14.17 -5.03 -9.14
N VAL A 82 13.14 -4.23 -9.42
CA VAL A 82 12.72 -3.14 -8.51
C VAL A 82 12.29 -3.70 -7.16
N SER A 83 11.54 -4.81 -7.17
CA SER A 83 11.10 -5.46 -5.93
C SER A 83 12.29 -6.03 -5.14
N CYS A 84 13.28 -6.59 -5.84
CA CYS A 84 14.52 -7.07 -5.24
C CYS A 84 15.29 -5.90 -4.58
N LEU A 85 15.50 -4.80 -5.30
CA LEU A 85 16.24 -3.64 -4.80
C LEU A 85 15.55 -2.93 -3.64
N ASN A 86 14.22 -2.82 -3.67
CA ASN A 86 13.45 -2.32 -2.53
C ASN A 86 13.62 -3.15 -1.25
N LYS A 87 14.11 -4.39 -1.35
CA LYS A 87 14.47 -5.23 -0.21
C LYS A 87 15.95 -5.22 0.11
N LEU A 88 16.81 -5.28 -0.91
CA LEU A 88 18.26 -5.30 -0.78
C LEU A 88 18.79 -4.02 -0.13
N ILE A 89 18.35 -2.85 -0.58
CA ILE A 89 18.90 -1.57 -0.11
C ILE A 89 18.66 -1.33 1.39
N PRO A 90 17.44 -1.56 1.94
CA PRO A 90 17.26 -1.53 3.39
C PRO A 90 18.12 -2.54 4.17
N TYR A 91 18.48 -3.67 3.58
CA TYR A 91 19.36 -4.65 4.22
C TYR A 91 20.80 -4.15 4.21
N MET A 92 21.28 -3.62 3.09
CA MET A 92 22.63 -3.02 3.00
C MET A 92 22.81 -1.88 3.99
N ARG A 93 21.81 -1.01 4.16
CA ARG A 93 21.84 0.09 5.15
C ARG A 93 21.97 -0.37 6.61
N ARG A 94 21.57 -1.61 6.91
CA ARG A 94 21.62 -2.19 8.27
C ARG A 94 22.86 -3.02 8.50
N GLU A 95 23.65 -3.27 7.46
CA GLU A 95 24.88 -4.02 7.53
C GLU A 95 26.04 -3.04 7.80
N PRO A 96 26.68 -3.07 8.98
CA PRO A 96 27.66 -2.06 9.38
C PRO A 96 28.88 -1.96 8.47
N SER A 97 29.21 -3.04 7.76
CA SER A 97 30.34 -3.11 6.84
C SER A 97 30.13 -2.40 5.50
N ILE A 98 28.90 -1.94 5.20
CA ILE A 98 28.56 -1.31 3.93
C ILE A 98 28.31 0.19 4.15
N SER A 99 29.08 1.04 3.46
CA SER A 99 28.93 2.49 3.59
C SER A 99 27.76 3.04 2.78
N TYR A 100 27.32 4.26 3.12
CA TYR A 100 26.34 5.00 2.32
C TYR A 100 26.76 5.13 0.85
N LYS A 101 28.05 5.41 0.61
CA LYS A 101 28.62 5.59 -0.72
C LYS A 101 28.55 4.29 -1.53
N ASP A 102 28.91 3.15 -0.91
CA ASP A 102 28.86 1.85 -1.60
C ASP A 102 27.45 1.51 -2.09
N ILE A 103 26.43 1.86 -1.30
CA ILE A 103 25.02 1.65 -1.67
C ILE A 103 24.61 2.59 -2.82
N LYS A 104 25.02 3.86 -2.75
CA LYS A 104 24.75 4.86 -3.80
C LYS A 104 25.40 4.46 -5.13
N ASP A 105 26.67 4.09 -5.10
CA ASP A 105 27.44 3.67 -6.28
C ASP A 105 26.88 2.37 -6.89
N TYR A 106 26.48 1.42 -6.03
CA TYR A 106 25.82 0.18 -6.47
C TYR A 106 24.48 0.46 -7.17
N LEU A 107 23.62 1.32 -6.58
CA LEU A 107 22.35 1.68 -7.20
C LEU A 107 22.53 2.45 -8.51
N ALA A 108 23.46 3.40 -8.56
CA ALA A 108 23.76 4.15 -9.78
C ALA A 108 24.18 3.19 -10.90
N THR A 109 25.08 2.25 -10.62
CA THR A 109 25.53 1.23 -11.57
C THR A 109 24.38 0.39 -12.12
N ILE A 110 23.36 0.07 -11.32
CA ILE A 110 22.19 -0.66 -11.79
C ILE A 110 21.30 0.24 -12.65
N ILE A 111 21.03 1.46 -12.18
CA ILE A 111 20.20 2.44 -12.91
C ILE A 111 20.78 2.73 -14.30
N ASP A 112 22.11 2.82 -14.42
CA ASP A 112 22.77 3.08 -15.71
C ASP A 112 22.69 1.89 -16.68
N LYS A 113 22.43 0.68 -16.17
CA LYS A 113 22.38 -0.55 -16.97
C LYS A 113 20.96 -0.96 -17.39
N VAL A 114 19.92 -0.41 -16.77
CA VAL A 114 18.54 -0.70 -17.15
C VAL A 114 18.11 0.14 -18.35
N PRO A 115 17.18 -0.35 -19.20
CA PRO A 115 16.67 0.44 -20.32
C PRO A 115 15.96 1.71 -19.85
N ALA A 116 16.44 2.89 -20.26
CA ALA A 116 15.88 4.18 -19.85
C ALA A 116 14.44 4.42 -20.39
N ASN A 117 14.06 3.73 -21.47
CA ASN A 117 12.74 3.79 -22.08
C ASN A 117 11.71 2.88 -21.40
N GLU A 118 12.11 2.04 -20.44
CA GLU A 118 11.22 1.11 -19.76
C GLU A 118 10.60 1.75 -18.51
N PRO A 119 9.29 2.04 -18.51
CA PRO A 119 8.61 2.76 -17.44
C PRO A 119 8.75 2.15 -16.05
N TYR A 120 8.90 0.83 -16.00
CA TYR A 120 8.91 0.11 -14.76
C TYR A 120 10.14 0.44 -13.91
N PHE A 121 11.30 0.62 -14.57
CA PHE A 121 12.57 0.91 -13.91
C PHE A 121 12.69 2.35 -13.41
N LEU A 122 11.77 3.24 -13.79
CA LEU A 122 11.69 4.58 -13.20
C LEU A 122 11.54 4.55 -11.67
N ASN A 123 10.94 3.47 -11.13
CA ASN A 123 10.83 3.31 -9.68
C ASN A 123 12.19 3.06 -8.99
N LEU A 124 13.26 2.71 -9.71
CA LEU A 124 14.61 2.64 -9.13
C LEU A 124 15.13 4.00 -8.68
N HIS A 125 14.74 5.07 -9.38
CA HIS A 125 15.06 6.44 -8.96
C HIS A 125 14.38 6.79 -7.63
N ILE A 126 13.22 6.21 -7.33
CA ILE A 126 12.58 6.36 -6.01
C ILE A 126 13.41 5.65 -4.94
N THR A 127 13.89 4.43 -5.20
CA THR A 127 14.78 3.70 -4.29
C THR A 127 16.07 4.46 -4.03
N MET A 128 16.67 5.07 -5.06
CA MET A 128 17.83 5.96 -4.92
C MET A 128 17.50 7.18 -4.07
N ALA A 129 16.40 7.87 -4.36
CA ALA A 129 15.98 9.05 -3.60
C ALA A 129 15.70 8.72 -2.13
N ASP A 130 15.11 7.55 -1.83
CA ASP A 130 14.89 7.08 -0.46
C ASP A 130 16.21 6.83 0.29
N HIS A 131 17.24 6.35 -0.42
CA HIS A 131 18.58 6.21 0.14
C HIS A 131 19.21 7.59 0.41
N ILE A 132 19.17 8.51 -0.55
CA ILE A 132 19.68 9.89 -0.39
C ILE A 132 18.98 10.62 0.76
N ASN A 133 17.64 10.56 0.80
CA ASN A 133 16.80 11.21 1.80
C ASN A 133 17.09 10.76 3.24
N SER A 134 17.76 9.61 3.44
CA SER A 134 18.18 9.21 4.78
C SER A 134 19.32 10.04 5.36
N PHE A 135 19.94 10.90 4.54
CA PHE A 135 21.02 11.81 4.91
C PHE A 135 20.63 13.26 4.62
N ASP A 136 20.12 13.52 3.41
CA ASP A 136 19.77 14.87 2.95
C ASP A 136 18.49 14.84 2.11
N THR A 137 17.42 15.42 2.68
CA THR A 137 16.12 15.56 2.00
C THR A 137 16.21 16.49 0.79
N GLY A 138 17.01 17.57 0.87
CA GLY A 138 17.20 18.53 -0.21
C GLY A 138 17.93 17.92 -1.40
N GLU A 139 18.98 17.12 -1.17
CA GLU A 139 19.67 16.37 -2.22
C GLU A 139 18.72 15.37 -2.91
N ALA A 140 17.86 14.68 -2.14
CA ALA A 140 16.87 13.76 -2.70
C ALA A 140 15.83 14.47 -3.60
N ILE A 141 15.41 15.68 -3.20
CA ILE A 141 14.53 16.54 -4.01
C ILE A 141 15.24 16.94 -5.31
N GLN A 142 16.48 17.41 -5.23
CA GLN A 142 17.27 17.79 -6.41
C GLN A 142 17.45 16.63 -7.37
N TYR A 143 17.78 15.44 -6.84
CA TYR A 143 17.93 14.22 -7.64
C TYR A 143 16.65 13.87 -8.41
N LEU A 144 15.51 13.75 -7.73
CA LEU A 144 14.25 13.40 -8.41
C LEU A 144 13.78 14.51 -9.36
N SER A 145 14.04 15.77 -9.04
CA SER A 145 13.73 16.89 -9.93
C SER A 145 14.56 16.85 -11.21
N GLY A 146 15.82 16.38 -11.14
CA GLY A 146 16.67 16.16 -12.32
C GLY A 146 16.26 14.93 -13.15
N VAL A 147 15.61 13.95 -12.54
CA VAL A 147 15.09 12.75 -13.25
C VAL A 147 13.82 13.06 -14.04
N ILE A 148 12.99 14.01 -13.58
CA ILE A 148 11.75 14.37 -14.27
C ILE A 148 11.98 15.58 -15.18
N ASN A 149 11.56 15.45 -16.44
CA ASN A 149 11.39 16.61 -17.30
C ASN A 149 9.95 17.12 -17.16
N MET A 150 9.78 18.28 -16.53
CA MET A 150 8.45 18.87 -16.29
C MET A 150 7.72 19.26 -17.59
N ASP A 151 8.46 19.51 -18.67
CA ASP A 151 7.90 19.88 -19.98
C ASP A 151 7.51 18.67 -20.84
N ALA A 152 7.90 17.46 -20.44
CA ALA A 152 7.66 16.21 -21.16
C ALA A 152 7.20 15.10 -20.21
N LEU A 153 6.24 15.41 -19.34
CA LEU A 153 5.73 14.46 -18.36
C LEU A 153 4.88 13.35 -19.00
N THR A 154 5.02 12.14 -18.47
CA THR A 154 4.28 10.95 -18.89
C THR A 154 3.56 10.30 -17.70
N HIS A 155 2.52 9.51 -17.98
CA HIS A 155 1.76 8.80 -16.94
C HIS A 155 2.61 7.82 -16.11
N HIS A 156 3.77 7.42 -16.61
CA HIS A 156 4.73 6.55 -15.93
C HIS A 156 5.48 7.26 -14.78
N GLN A 157 5.58 8.58 -14.82
CA GLN A 157 6.26 9.38 -13.80
C GLN A 157 5.36 9.67 -12.58
N TYR A 158 4.10 9.23 -12.58
CA TYR A 158 3.16 9.40 -11.46
C TYR A 158 3.80 9.05 -10.10
N ASN A 159 4.49 7.92 -10.01
CA ASN A 159 5.08 7.48 -8.75
C ASN A 159 6.21 8.41 -8.26
N ILE A 160 6.98 8.98 -9.18
CA ILE A 160 8.05 9.94 -8.89
C ILE A 160 7.43 11.26 -8.45
N LEU A 161 6.40 11.75 -9.14
CA LEU A 161 5.68 12.98 -8.75
C LEU A 161 5.15 12.90 -7.32
N ILE A 162 4.48 11.79 -6.96
CA ILE A 162 4.01 11.60 -5.58
C ILE A 162 5.18 11.57 -4.60
N LYS A 163 6.27 10.87 -4.92
CA LYS A 163 7.44 10.80 -4.03
C LYS A 163 8.08 12.18 -3.85
N LEU A 164 8.18 12.97 -4.91
CA LEU A 164 8.71 14.32 -4.86
C LEU A 164 7.81 15.24 -4.04
N ALA A 165 6.49 15.07 -4.12
CA ALA A 165 5.55 15.76 -3.24
C ALA A 165 5.75 15.37 -1.76
N ASP A 166 5.87 14.07 -1.45
CA ASP A 166 6.17 13.59 -0.09
C ASP A 166 7.45 14.22 0.48
N LEU A 167 8.52 14.28 -0.33
CA LEU A 167 9.80 14.89 0.08
C LEU A 167 9.66 16.41 0.32
N ASN A 168 8.93 17.12 -0.54
CA ASN A 168 8.65 18.55 -0.35
C ASN A 168 7.82 18.81 0.92
N ILE A 169 6.85 17.95 1.24
CA ILE A 169 6.08 18.02 2.50
C ILE A 169 7.01 17.88 3.71
N VAL A 170 7.93 16.90 3.68
CA VAL A 170 8.93 16.71 4.75
C VAL A 170 9.87 17.91 4.85
N ASN A 171 10.24 18.51 3.72
CA ASN A 171 11.08 19.70 3.64
C ASN A 171 10.31 21.02 3.87
N GLN A 172 9.05 20.97 4.30
CA GLN A 172 8.18 22.13 4.55
C GLN A 172 7.91 23.02 3.31
N ASN A 173 8.17 22.52 2.10
CA ASN A 173 7.87 23.17 0.83
C ASN A 173 6.44 22.85 0.37
N ASN A 174 5.44 23.24 1.18
CA ASN A 174 4.03 22.86 0.98
C ASN A 174 3.45 23.35 -0.37
N GLU A 175 3.83 24.55 -0.83
CA GLU A 175 3.37 25.08 -2.12
C GLU A 175 3.82 24.20 -3.29
N GLN A 176 5.10 23.79 -3.29
CA GLN A 176 5.64 22.92 -4.34
C GLN A 176 5.01 21.52 -4.27
N ALA A 177 4.80 20.98 -3.06
CA ALA A 177 4.10 19.72 -2.89
C ALA A 177 2.67 19.77 -3.46
N ARG A 178 1.94 20.87 -3.24
CA ARG A 178 0.59 21.07 -3.79
C ARG A 178 0.60 21.07 -5.31
N LYS A 179 1.49 21.85 -5.94
CA LYS A 179 1.65 21.88 -7.41
C LYS A 179 1.94 20.49 -7.98
N LEU A 180 2.83 19.73 -7.34
CA LEU A 180 3.16 18.36 -7.77
C LEU A 180 1.98 17.40 -7.63
N LEU A 181 1.16 17.53 -6.58
CA LEU A 181 -0.06 16.73 -6.40
C LEU A 181 -1.13 17.05 -7.44
N ASP A 182 -1.31 18.33 -7.79
CA ASP A 182 -2.24 18.76 -8.83
C ASP A 182 -1.82 18.19 -10.20
N ILE A 183 -0.52 18.24 -10.51
CA ILE A 183 0.04 17.61 -11.71
C ILE A 183 -0.16 16.09 -11.67
N ALA A 184 0.17 15.43 -10.54
CA ALA A 184 0.02 13.98 -10.40
C ALA A 184 -1.43 13.51 -10.57
N ARG A 185 -2.40 14.32 -10.14
CA ARG A 185 -3.84 14.02 -10.27
C ARG A 185 -4.23 13.79 -11.74
N ASN A 186 -3.67 14.57 -12.66
CA ASN A 186 -3.96 14.48 -14.10
C ASN A 186 -3.49 13.16 -14.74
N TYR A 187 -2.63 12.40 -14.06
CA TYR A 187 -2.11 11.10 -14.53
C TYR A 187 -2.83 9.89 -13.90
N ILE A 188 -3.91 10.11 -13.15
CA ILE A 188 -4.76 9.05 -12.62
C ILE A 188 -5.88 8.78 -13.64
N GLU A 189 -5.63 7.87 -14.56
CA GLU A 189 -6.59 7.52 -15.62
C GLU A 189 -7.68 6.56 -15.10
N PRO A 190 -8.97 6.87 -15.29
CA PRO A 190 -10.09 6.00 -14.90
C PRO A 190 -10.16 4.66 -15.65
N CYS A 191 -9.42 4.51 -16.76
CA CYS A 191 -9.50 3.35 -17.66
C CYS A 191 -8.38 2.31 -17.42
N THR A 192 -7.55 2.47 -16.39
CA THR A 192 -6.57 1.44 -16.02
C THR A 192 -7.25 0.25 -15.32
N ASP A 193 -6.50 -0.84 -15.13
CA ASP A 193 -6.89 -1.94 -14.25
C ASP A 193 -7.46 -1.42 -12.92
N ARG A 194 -8.56 -2.03 -12.46
CA ARG A 194 -9.33 -1.59 -11.29
C ARG A 194 -8.44 -1.40 -10.06
N PHE A 195 -7.57 -2.36 -9.78
CA PHE A 195 -6.76 -2.36 -8.57
C PHE A 195 -5.56 -1.42 -8.67
N GLU A 196 -4.98 -1.26 -9.87
CA GLU A 196 -3.96 -0.24 -10.09
C GLU A 196 -4.54 1.18 -10.02
N HIS A 197 -5.76 1.40 -10.54
CA HIS A 197 -6.47 2.68 -10.38
C HIS A 197 -6.68 3.02 -8.91
N ILE A 198 -7.30 2.11 -8.14
CA ILE A 198 -7.53 2.28 -6.69
C ILE A 198 -6.20 2.52 -5.95
N LYS A 199 -5.13 1.82 -6.32
CA LYS A 199 -3.81 1.98 -5.71
C LYS A 199 -3.21 3.36 -5.98
N ARG A 200 -3.36 3.90 -7.20
CA ARG A 200 -2.93 5.27 -7.54
C ARG A 200 -3.74 6.28 -6.74
N GLU A 201 -5.06 6.21 -6.81
CA GLU A 201 -5.99 7.07 -6.04
C GLU A 201 -5.63 7.10 -4.55
N ARG A 202 -5.47 5.92 -3.93
CA ARG A 202 -5.09 5.82 -2.52
C ARG A 202 -3.74 6.50 -2.23
N LYS A 203 -2.74 6.34 -3.11
CA LYS A 203 -1.42 6.95 -2.94
C LYS A 203 -1.52 8.48 -2.98
N TRP A 204 -2.33 9.03 -3.89
CA TRP A 204 -2.62 10.45 -3.98
C TRP A 204 -3.27 10.97 -2.70
N PHE A 205 -4.37 10.36 -2.24
CA PHE A 205 -5.06 10.77 -1.02
C PHE A 205 -4.17 10.70 0.23
N ARG A 206 -3.27 9.71 0.33
CA ARG A 206 -2.31 9.61 1.43
C ARG A 206 -1.36 10.81 1.50
N THR A 207 -0.83 11.22 0.36
CA THR A 207 0.09 12.34 0.27
C THR A 207 -0.67 13.67 0.48
N SER A 208 -1.88 13.80 -0.08
CA SER A 208 -2.76 14.94 0.18
C SER A 208 -3.12 15.08 1.67
N ALA A 209 -3.42 13.98 2.36
CA ALA A 209 -3.63 13.98 3.80
C ALA A 209 -2.36 14.47 4.54
N SER A 210 -1.18 14.01 4.14
CA SER A 210 0.07 14.45 4.76
C SER A 210 0.35 15.94 4.56
N LEU A 211 0.04 16.48 3.38
CA LEU A 211 0.12 17.91 3.10
C LEU A 211 -0.84 18.71 3.99
N ALA A 212 -2.12 18.33 4.01
CA ALA A 212 -3.14 19.01 4.79
C ALA A 212 -2.81 19.01 6.29
N TYR A 213 -2.34 17.88 6.83
CA TYR A 213 -1.90 17.81 8.24
C TYR A 213 -0.74 18.77 8.56
N ASN A 214 0.19 18.96 7.63
CA ASN A 214 1.35 19.83 7.84
C ASN A 214 1.01 21.33 7.85
N GLU A 215 -0.09 21.74 7.24
CA GLU A 215 -0.52 23.15 7.17
C GLU A 215 -1.27 23.64 8.42
N LYS A 216 -1.72 22.73 9.30
CA LYS A 216 -2.20 23.00 10.67
C LYS A 216 -3.26 24.12 10.82
N SER A 217 -4.22 24.21 9.91
CA SER A 217 -5.42 25.05 10.06
C SER A 217 -6.67 24.17 10.24
N ASP A 218 -7.78 24.71 10.75
CA ASP A 218 -9.05 23.97 10.91
C ASP A 218 -9.57 23.43 9.57
N THR A 219 -9.50 24.24 8.52
CA THR A 219 -9.82 23.82 7.15
C THR A 219 -8.90 22.69 6.70
N CYS A 220 -7.60 22.78 6.96
CA CYS A 220 -6.65 21.74 6.60
C CYS A 220 -6.80 20.47 7.45
N ASN A 221 -7.23 20.56 8.71
CA ASN A 221 -7.56 19.39 9.54
C ASN A 221 -8.81 18.67 9.03
N THR A 222 -9.79 19.42 8.54
CA THR A 222 -10.98 18.87 7.89
C THR A 222 -10.58 18.15 6.60
N ASP A 223 -9.76 18.79 5.76
CA ASP A 223 -9.21 18.19 4.53
C ASP A 223 -8.34 16.96 4.82
N TYR A 224 -7.57 16.98 5.91
CA TYR A 224 -6.80 15.84 6.38
C TYR A 224 -7.72 14.65 6.70
N LEU A 225 -8.79 14.86 7.49
CA LEU A 225 -9.74 13.80 7.82
C LEU A 225 -10.43 13.26 6.57
N TYR A 226 -10.86 14.15 5.65
CA TYR A 226 -11.45 13.76 4.38
C TYR A 226 -10.50 12.86 3.57
N CYS A 227 -9.26 13.29 3.36
CA CYS A 227 -8.27 12.52 2.60
C CYS A 227 -7.91 11.20 3.30
N LEU A 228 -7.78 11.22 4.63
CA LEU A 228 -7.46 10.03 5.44
C LEU A 228 -8.57 8.98 5.35
N PHE A 229 -9.83 9.39 5.43
CA PHE A 229 -10.96 8.47 5.36
C PHE A 229 -11.11 7.87 3.97
N ILE A 230 -10.91 8.65 2.90
CA ILE A 230 -10.88 8.10 1.54
C ILE A 230 -9.71 7.14 1.37
N GLU A 231 -8.51 7.47 1.85
CA GLU A 231 -7.35 6.58 1.81
C GLU A 231 -7.64 5.22 2.45
N PHE A 232 -8.28 5.23 3.61
CA PHE A 232 -8.74 4.03 4.31
C PHE A 232 -9.76 3.23 3.49
N LEU A 233 -10.81 3.90 2.99
CA LEU A 233 -11.86 3.24 2.20
C LEU A 233 -11.32 2.64 0.90
N LEU A 234 -10.33 3.29 0.27
CA LEU A 234 -9.64 2.75 -0.90
C LEU A 234 -8.68 1.60 -0.55
N ASP A 235 -8.06 1.58 0.64
CA ASP A 235 -7.31 0.38 1.10
C ASP A 235 -8.24 -0.82 1.25
N MET A 236 -9.48 -0.59 1.73
CA MET A 236 -10.51 -1.63 1.82
C MET A 236 -11.03 -2.04 0.44
N ALA A 237 -11.42 -1.09 -0.42
CA ALA A 237 -11.93 -1.36 -1.76
C ALA A 237 -10.93 -2.18 -2.61
N ARG A 238 -9.62 -1.97 -2.41
CA ARG A 238 -8.57 -2.74 -3.08
C ARG A 238 -8.53 -4.22 -2.67
N VAL A 239 -8.88 -4.56 -1.45
CA VAL A 239 -8.84 -5.95 -0.96
C VAL A 239 -10.19 -6.66 -1.06
N VAL A 240 -11.25 -5.92 -1.40
CA VAL A 240 -12.56 -6.49 -1.73
C VAL A 240 -12.47 -7.15 -3.11
N ASN A 241 -12.25 -8.47 -3.11
CA ASN A 241 -12.23 -9.29 -4.31
C ASN A 241 -13.09 -10.53 -4.09
N PRO A 242 -14.19 -10.74 -4.85
CA PRO A 242 -15.05 -11.92 -4.70
C PRO A 242 -14.33 -13.27 -4.86
N MET A 243 -13.22 -13.29 -5.63
CA MET A 243 -12.39 -14.49 -5.83
C MET A 243 -11.49 -14.80 -4.63
N HIS A 244 -11.19 -13.78 -3.81
CA HIS A 244 -10.25 -13.83 -2.70
C HIS A 244 -10.80 -13.07 -1.49
N ILE A 245 -12.07 -13.33 -1.15
CA ILE A 245 -12.80 -12.54 -0.13
C ILE A 245 -12.18 -12.70 1.27
N GLU A 246 -11.44 -13.78 1.49
CA GLU A 246 -10.66 -14.01 2.70
C GLU A 246 -9.65 -12.89 2.98
N ASP A 247 -9.11 -12.24 1.96
CA ASP A 247 -8.15 -11.15 2.15
C ASP A 247 -8.81 -9.87 2.66
N PHE A 248 -10.07 -9.62 2.25
CA PHE A 248 -10.89 -8.57 2.85
C PHE A 248 -11.16 -8.86 4.32
N HIS A 249 -11.54 -10.09 4.69
CA HIS A 249 -11.80 -10.47 6.09
C HIS A 249 -10.54 -10.40 6.94
N LYS A 250 -9.40 -10.90 6.45
CA LYS A 250 -8.10 -10.72 7.12
C LYS A 250 -7.79 -9.24 7.34
N ARG A 251 -8.02 -8.38 6.33
CA ARG A 251 -7.77 -6.95 6.44
C ARG A 251 -8.68 -6.32 7.49
N LYS A 252 -9.98 -6.64 7.47
CA LYS A 252 -10.96 -6.21 8.47
C LYS A 252 -10.53 -6.57 9.89
N ASP A 253 -10.09 -7.81 10.11
CA ASP A 253 -9.61 -8.29 11.41
C ASP A 253 -8.42 -7.46 11.92
N LEU A 254 -7.47 -7.09 11.05
CA LEU A 254 -6.33 -6.25 11.43
C LEU A 254 -6.76 -4.86 11.94
N TYR A 255 -7.80 -4.26 11.34
CA TYR A 255 -8.34 -2.98 11.79
C TYR A 255 -9.04 -3.09 13.15
N PHE A 256 -9.83 -4.14 13.37
CA PHE A 256 -10.49 -4.37 14.68
C PHE A 256 -9.48 -4.69 15.79
N LYS A 257 -8.40 -5.40 15.47
CA LYS A 257 -7.31 -5.69 16.42
C LYS A 257 -6.37 -4.50 16.64
N LYS A 258 -6.57 -3.38 15.93
CA LYS A 258 -5.67 -2.20 15.94
C LYS A 258 -4.23 -2.53 15.51
N GLU A 259 -4.05 -3.62 14.77
CA GLU A 259 -2.76 -4.03 14.20
C GLU A 259 -2.48 -3.29 12.87
N ARG A 260 -3.50 -2.61 12.33
CA ARG A 260 -3.42 -1.77 11.14
C ARG A 260 -4.40 -0.61 11.25
N GLY A 261 -4.04 0.52 10.66
CA GLY A 261 -4.95 1.65 10.44
C GLY A 261 -4.44 2.96 11.03
N PHE A 262 -5.29 3.98 10.97
CA PHE A 262 -4.98 5.33 11.42
C PHE A 262 -5.57 5.66 12.81
N ALA A 263 -6.46 4.80 13.32
CA ALA A 263 -7.33 5.07 14.47
C ALA A 263 -6.59 5.39 15.78
N ASP A 264 -5.37 4.88 15.95
CA ASP A 264 -4.51 5.14 17.11
C ASP A 264 -3.26 5.95 16.73
N SER A 265 -3.24 6.57 15.54
CA SER A 265 -2.14 7.44 15.11
C SER A 265 -2.20 8.81 15.78
N GLU A 266 -1.03 9.36 16.15
CA GLU A 266 -0.93 10.71 16.73
C GLU A 266 -1.56 11.77 15.83
N ARG A 267 -1.36 11.67 14.50
CA ARG A 267 -1.92 12.63 13.54
C ARG A 267 -3.44 12.67 13.56
N PHE A 268 -4.09 11.50 13.63
CA PHE A 268 -5.54 11.41 13.74
C PHE A 268 -6.03 12.03 15.07
N HIS A 269 -5.40 11.63 16.17
CA HIS A 269 -5.69 12.16 17.50
C HIS A 269 -5.54 13.67 17.60
N SER A 270 -4.46 14.22 17.04
CA SER A 270 -4.17 15.64 17.03
C SER A 270 -5.21 16.41 16.22
N SER A 271 -5.59 15.90 15.05
CA SER A 271 -6.54 16.57 14.15
C SER A 271 -7.96 16.61 14.73
N ILE A 272 -8.45 15.51 15.31
CA ILE A 272 -9.77 15.50 15.96
C ILE A 272 -9.81 16.38 17.22
N ARG A 273 -8.68 16.52 17.93
CA ARG A 273 -8.56 17.44 19.07
C ARG A 273 -8.59 18.89 18.62
N GLN A 274 -7.83 19.23 17.57
CA GLN A 274 -7.81 20.59 17.01
C GLN A 274 -9.20 21.01 16.51
N LEU A 275 -9.96 20.08 15.92
CA LEU A 275 -11.34 20.29 15.51
C LEU A 275 -12.36 20.26 16.66
N ASN A 276 -11.94 20.04 17.91
CA ASN A 276 -12.80 19.91 19.09
C ASN A 276 -13.88 18.82 18.95
N ILE A 277 -13.53 17.68 18.34
CA ILE A 277 -14.40 16.50 18.15
C ILE A 277 -13.79 15.22 18.74
N GLU A 278 -12.89 15.34 19.71
CA GLU A 278 -12.22 14.20 20.36
C GLU A 278 -13.23 13.27 21.07
N ASP A 279 -14.30 13.82 21.63
CA ASP A 279 -15.43 13.09 22.23
C ASP A 279 -16.18 12.21 21.21
N LYS A 280 -16.13 12.57 19.93
CA LYS A 280 -16.74 11.81 18.82
C LYS A 280 -15.85 10.67 18.30
N LYS A 281 -14.63 10.46 18.80
CA LYS A 281 -13.68 9.47 18.24
C LYS A 281 -14.31 8.09 17.98
N GLU A 282 -14.96 7.52 19.00
CA GLU A 282 -15.54 6.18 18.91
C GLU A 282 -16.73 6.12 17.94
N SER A 283 -17.56 7.17 17.89
CA SER A 283 -18.69 7.23 16.96
C SER A 283 -18.21 7.41 15.51
N ILE A 284 -17.15 8.20 15.29
CA ILE A 284 -16.49 8.37 14.00
C ILE A 284 -15.99 7.02 13.48
N LEU A 285 -15.20 6.31 14.30
CA LEU A 285 -14.64 5.01 13.93
C LEU A 285 -15.73 3.98 13.65
N LYS A 286 -16.78 3.94 14.49
CA LYS A 286 -17.91 3.03 14.30
C LYS A 286 -18.62 3.26 12.97
N GLN A 287 -18.92 4.51 12.62
CA GLN A 287 -19.59 4.84 11.35
C GLN A 287 -18.70 4.52 10.15
N LEU A 288 -17.43 4.92 10.20
CA LEU A 288 -16.49 4.67 9.12
C LEU A 288 -16.24 3.17 8.90
N TYR A 289 -16.12 2.38 9.97
CA TYR A 289 -15.97 0.93 9.88
C TYR A 289 -17.26 0.24 9.43
N GLY A 290 -18.42 0.72 9.87
CA GLY A 290 -19.72 0.26 9.37
C GLY A 290 -19.82 0.44 7.86
N PHE A 291 -19.55 1.65 7.37
CA PHE A 291 -19.53 1.93 5.94
C PHE A 291 -18.51 1.05 5.20
N ALA A 292 -17.25 1.01 5.66
CA ALA A 292 -16.19 0.27 4.98
C ALA A 292 -16.43 -1.24 4.91
N PHE A 293 -17.05 -1.83 5.93
CA PHE A 293 -17.16 -3.29 6.05
C PHE A 293 -18.53 -3.85 5.67
N GLU A 294 -19.57 -3.01 5.61
CA GLU A 294 -20.94 -3.46 5.36
C GLU A 294 -21.54 -2.79 4.11
N GLU A 295 -21.31 -1.49 3.90
CA GLU A 295 -21.91 -0.74 2.79
C GLU A 295 -21.02 -0.71 1.55
N LEU A 296 -19.73 -0.43 1.72
CA LEU A 296 -18.76 -0.33 0.63
C LEU A 296 -18.73 -1.59 -0.26
N PRO A 297 -18.71 -2.83 0.27
CA PRO A 297 -18.76 -4.01 -0.60
C PRO A 297 -19.99 -4.02 -1.51
N LEU A 298 -21.16 -3.59 -1.00
CA LEU A 298 -22.40 -3.52 -1.78
C LEU A 298 -22.31 -2.45 -2.88
N ILE A 299 -21.73 -1.29 -2.57
CA ILE A 299 -21.46 -0.22 -3.56
C ILE A 299 -20.54 -0.72 -4.67
N LEU A 300 -19.53 -1.54 -4.33
CA LEU A 300 -18.64 -2.15 -5.32
C LEU A 300 -19.35 -3.23 -6.17
N GLY A 301 -20.56 -3.65 -5.81
CA GLY A 301 -21.34 -4.66 -6.51
C GLY A 301 -21.07 -6.09 -6.03
N ILE A 302 -20.55 -6.24 -4.82
CA ILE A 302 -20.40 -7.53 -4.14
C ILE A 302 -21.71 -7.85 -3.45
N THR A 303 -22.25 -9.04 -3.71
CA THR A 303 -23.46 -9.51 -3.02
C THR A 303 -23.15 -9.92 -1.58
N LYS A 304 -24.17 -9.94 -0.71
CA LYS A 304 -24.02 -10.48 0.66
C LYS A 304 -23.53 -11.94 0.64
N THR A 305 -23.99 -12.74 -0.32
CA THR A 305 -23.60 -14.14 -0.47
C THR A 305 -22.10 -14.26 -0.75
N GLU A 306 -21.58 -13.45 -1.67
CA GLU A 306 -20.14 -13.42 -1.99
C GLU A 306 -19.30 -12.90 -0.82
N LEU A 307 -19.81 -11.89 -0.09
CA LEU A 307 -19.11 -11.32 1.07
C LEU A 307 -18.91 -12.34 2.19
N TYR A 308 -19.85 -13.25 2.39
CA TYR A 308 -19.80 -14.27 3.45
C TYR A 308 -19.40 -15.67 2.95
N PHE A 309 -18.97 -15.78 1.70
CA PHE A 309 -18.52 -17.04 1.09
C PHE A 309 -17.36 -17.66 1.87
N ARG A 310 -17.42 -18.97 2.09
CA ARG A 310 -16.38 -19.77 2.75
C ARG A 310 -15.82 -20.81 1.79
N SER A 311 -14.53 -21.11 1.92
CA SER A 311 -13.91 -22.19 1.15
C SER A 311 -14.65 -23.51 1.39
N GLY A 312 -15.17 -24.10 0.31
CA GLY A 312 -15.99 -25.32 0.35
C GLY A 312 -17.50 -25.09 0.12
N ASP A 313 -17.95 -23.84 0.13
CA ASP A 313 -19.31 -23.50 -0.31
C ASP A 313 -19.47 -23.83 -1.80
N LYS A 314 -20.65 -24.33 -2.18
CA LYS A 314 -20.95 -24.65 -3.59
C LYS A 314 -21.06 -23.36 -4.39
N GLU A 315 -20.44 -23.36 -5.56
CA GLU A 315 -20.46 -22.22 -6.47
C GLU A 315 -20.75 -22.71 -7.89
N SER A 316 -21.65 -22.03 -8.58
CA SER A 316 -21.97 -22.30 -9.97
C SER A 316 -20.91 -21.69 -10.89
N LEU A 317 -20.81 -22.22 -12.12
CA LEU A 317 -19.95 -21.63 -13.15
C LEU A 317 -20.34 -20.19 -13.50
N ILE A 318 -21.62 -19.83 -13.32
CA ILE A 318 -22.12 -18.47 -13.58
C ILE A 318 -21.57 -17.50 -12.52
N GLU A 319 -21.62 -17.90 -11.24
CA GLU A 319 -21.04 -17.12 -10.13
C GLU A 319 -19.53 -16.93 -10.33
N ILE A 320 -18.78 -17.99 -10.62
CA ILE A 320 -17.33 -17.89 -10.89
C ILE A 320 -17.04 -16.94 -12.06
N ARG A 321 -17.85 -16.98 -13.13
CA ARG A 321 -17.69 -16.07 -14.28
C ARG A 321 -17.97 -14.62 -13.87
N ALA A 322 -19.02 -14.35 -13.11
CA ALA A 322 -19.33 -13.01 -12.61
C ALA A 322 -18.19 -12.44 -11.75
N LYS A 323 -17.62 -13.26 -10.85
CA LYS A 323 -16.46 -12.90 -10.03
C LYS A 323 -15.21 -12.57 -10.85
N LYS A 324 -14.96 -13.31 -11.95
CA LYS A 324 -13.86 -12.99 -12.87
C LYS A 324 -14.07 -11.69 -13.64
N VAL A 325 -15.32 -11.35 -13.96
CA VAL A 325 -15.65 -10.08 -14.63
C VAL A 325 -15.44 -8.89 -13.69
N PHE A 326 -15.72 -9.05 -12.39
CA PHE A 326 -15.47 -8.01 -11.38
C PHE A 326 -14.05 -7.44 -11.45
N TYR A 327 -13.03 -8.30 -11.58
CA TYR A 327 -11.63 -7.90 -11.69
C TYR A 327 -11.37 -6.97 -12.88
N ARG A 328 -12.06 -7.20 -14.00
CA ARG A 328 -11.88 -6.48 -15.26
C ARG A 328 -12.73 -5.22 -15.36
N ARG A 329 -13.66 -4.99 -14.43
CA ARG A 329 -14.54 -3.81 -14.46
C ARG A 329 -13.76 -2.58 -14.00
N PRO A 330 -13.80 -1.46 -14.74
CA PRO A 330 -13.22 -0.19 -14.27
C PRO A 330 -13.74 0.21 -12.88
N PHE A 331 -12.90 0.89 -12.10
CA PHE A 331 -13.32 1.47 -10.82
C PHE A 331 -14.10 2.76 -11.08
N ARG A 332 -15.41 2.74 -10.83
CA ARG A 332 -16.29 3.91 -11.03
C ARG A 332 -16.92 4.43 -9.74
N GLU A 333 -16.69 3.72 -8.64
CA GLU A 333 -17.35 3.97 -7.37
C GLU A 333 -16.64 5.05 -6.53
N LEU A 334 -15.56 5.65 -7.05
CA LEU A 334 -14.81 6.68 -6.33
C LEU A 334 -15.70 7.86 -5.92
N LEU A 335 -16.54 8.35 -6.83
CA LEU A 335 -17.41 9.50 -6.56
C LEU A 335 -18.39 9.19 -5.42
N ASN A 336 -19.01 8.00 -5.41
CA ASN A 336 -19.89 7.59 -4.31
C ASN A 336 -19.16 7.54 -2.96
N ILE A 337 -17.89 7.11 -2.95
CA ILE A 337 -17.06 7.10 -1.75
C ILE A 337 -16.74 8.54 -1.32
N GLN A 338 -16.38 9.41 -2.26
CA GLN A 338 -16.07 10.81 -1.98
C GLN A 338 -17.27 11.56 -1.42
N ASP A 339 -18.44 11.41 -2.05
CA ASP A 339 -19.68 12.05 -1.61
C ASP A 339 -20.03 11.64 -0.18
N TRP A 340 -19.98 10.34 0.12
CA TRP A 340 -20.24 9.84 1.48
C TRP A 340 -19.24 10.40 2.50
N VAL A 341 -17.93 10.38 2.20
CA VAL A 341 -16.92 10.92 3.13
C VAL A 341 -17.10 12.43 3.32
N HIS A 342 -17.46 13.15 2.27
CA HIS A 342 -17.69 14.59 2.33
C HIS A 342 -18.86 14.94 3.24
N GLU A 343 -20.00 14.27 3.07
CA GLU A 343 -21.16 14.41 3.95
C GLU A 343 -20.82 14.02 5.39
N PHE A 344 -20.10 12.91 5.55
CA PHE A 344 -19.69 12.42 6.85
C PHE A 344 -18.80 13.43 7.58
N VAL A 345 -17.72 13.91 6.96
CA VAL A 345 -16.81 14.90 7.56
C VAL A 345 -17.53 16.22 7.86
N ARG A 346 -18.39 16.71 6.95
CA ARG A 346 -19.24 17.89 7.17
C ARG A 346 -20.15 17.74 8.39
N SER A 347 -20.65 16.54 8.68
CA SER A 347 -21.48 16.30 9.86
C SER A 347 -20.70 16.34 11.18
N LEU A 348 -19.36 16.22 11.14
CA LEU A 348 -18.51 16.21 12.33
C LEU A 348 -18.21 17.62 12.82
N VAL A 349 -17.90 18.54 11.90
CA VAL A 349 -17.48 19.91 12.19
C VAL A 349 -18.72 20.82 12.21
N PRO A 350 -19.08 21.44 13.35
CA PRO A 350 -20.16 22.41 13.38
C PRO A 350 -19.85 23.57 12.43
N VAL A 351 -20.83 24.00 11.63
CA VAL A 351 -20.69 25.23 10.85
C VAL A 351 -20.54 26.38 11.85
N THR A 352 -19.35 26.93 11.97
CA THR A 352 -19.12 28.20 12.66
C THR A 352 -19.76 29.29 11.82
N THR A 353 -20.99 29.66 12.18
CA THR A 353 -21.69 30.86 11.69
C THR A 353 -21.04 32.13 12.19
#